data_AF-A0A817JFW1-F1
#
_entry.id   AF-A0A817JFW1-F1
#
_cell.length_a   1.000
_cell.length_b   1.000
_cell.length_c   1.000
_cell.angle_alpha   90.00
_cell.angle_beta   90.00
_cell.angle_gamma   90.00
#
_symmetry.space_group_name_H-M   'P 1'
#
loop_
_entity.id
_entity.type
_entity.pdbx_description
1 polymer ?
#
loop_
_entity_poly.entity_id
_entity_poly.type
_entity_poly.pdbx_seq_one_letter_code
_entity_poly.pdbx_strand_id
1 'polypeptide(L)'
;MSIRRKTIFSAATRPSAVSVYSATLYSNDEDDRHLLSRYYSALYIHKADVYHVLERQQGRRTLIYHLFVFSLTLISLVFGSISTIDAWRLRLNKPLYYGELGLCIFFTYEFLLRIWSAGCLAKYRTWVGRLMFITRSVIVLDILTLLGFALSIATGITTGEFPEIILRFLPLLQMIRFLRVDRQLTSWRILKGIIIKHHQELTVTIVIGFMFLITGAYLVFIAETPIDPNLNTGSFKSMADSIWFSIITMTTIGFGDISPKTFIGKIVTTTICYLGVAFWCLPVGIIGSVIDSLFFSSFYHVF
;
A
#
# COMPACT_ATOMS: atom_id res chain seq x y z
N MET A 1 -56.14 -35.58 29.98
CA MET A 1 -56.00 -36.14 28.61
C MET A 1 -54.97 -35.30 27.86
N SER A 2 -53.70 -35.74 27.72
CA SER A 2 -53.18 -36.57 26.60
C SER A 2 -53.33 -35.86 25.23
N ILE A 3 -52.35 -35.63 24.34
CA ILE A 3 -51.08 -36.33 24.03
C ILE A 3 -50.18 -35.44 23.13
N ARG A 4 -48.86 -35.57 23.35
CA ARG A 4 -47.65 -35.42 22.50
C ARG A 4 -47.78 -35.50 20.95
N ARG A 5 -46.94 -34.71 20.23
CA ARG A 5 -46.03 -35.11 19.11
C ARG A 5 -45.22 -33.87 18.64
N LYS A 6 -43.93 -33.72 18.94
CA LYS A 6 -42.72 -34.14 18.17
C LYS A 6 -42.71 -33.75 16.68
N THR A 7 -41.87 -32.75 16.37
CA THR A 7 -41.11 -32.54 15.13
C THR A 7 -39.90 -31.68 15.55
N ILE A 8 -38.78 -32.23 16.00
CA ILE A 8 -37.67 -32.76 15.18
C ILE A 8 -37.58 -32.03 13.83
N PHE A 9 -36.97 -30.85 13.84
CA PHE A 9 -36.32 -30.29 12.66
C PHE A 9 -34.85 -30.06 12.98
N SER A 10 -34.05 -31.01 12.47
CA SER A 10 -32.64 -30.91 12.09
C SER A 10 -31.86 -29.70 12.60
N ALA A 11 -31.22 -29.84 13.76
CA ALA A 11 -30.08 -29.03 14.16
C ALA A 11 -28.78 -29.60 13.55
N ALA A 12 -28.75 -29.75 12.22
CA ALA A 12 -27.52 -30.04 11.50
C ALA A 12 -26.84 -28.71 11.14
N THR A 13 -25.55 -28.60 11.44
CA THR A 13 -24.62 -27.51 11.06
C THR A 13 -24.57 -26.25 11.95
N ARG A 14 -24.08 -26.39 13.19
CA ARG A 14 -23.37 -25.29 13.87
C ARG A 14 -22.04 -25.77 14.49
N PRO A 15 -20.96 -25.96 13.72
CA PRO A 15 -19.65 -26.19 14.31
C PRO A 15 -19.00 -24.84 14.63
N SER A 16 -18.98 -24.46 15.93
CA SER A 16 -17.98 -23.55 16.58
C SER A 16 -18.50 -22.86 17.86
N ALA A 17 -19.78 -23.03 18.21
CA ALA A 17 -20.30 -22.54 19.49
C ALA A 17 -19.98 -23.47 20.69
N VAL A 18 -19.54 -24.71 20.42
CA VAL A 18 -19.48 -25.84 21.38
C VAL A 18 -18.06 -26.10 21.93
N SER A 19 -17.17 -25.11 22.07
CA SER A 19 -15.76 -25.43 22.41
C SER A 19 -15.30 -25.13 23.84
N VAL A 20 -15.89 -24.19 24.57
CA VAL A 20 -15.39 -23.83 25.91
C VAL A 20 -16.45 -24.13 26.97
N TYR A 21 -17.61 -23.47 26.89
CA TYR A 21 -18.71 -23.68 27.85
C TYR A 21 -19.27 -25.11 27.85
N SER A 22 -19.43 -25.72 26.67
CA SER A 22 -19.90 -27.10 26.55
C SER A 22 -18.84 -28.15 26.88
N ALA A 23 -17.55 -27.85 26.71
CA ALA A 23 -16.46 -28.73 27.13
C ALA A 23 -16.32 -28.74 28.66
N THR A 24 -16.45 -27.58 29.31
CA THR A 24 -16.53 -27.48 30.77
C THR A 24 -17.80 -28.11 31.34
N LEU A 25 -18.93 -28.10 30.60
CA LEU A 25 -20.19 -28.75 31.03
C LEU A 25 -20.19 -30.28 30.90
N TYR A 26 -19.30 -30.86 30.09
CA TYR A 26 -19.18 -32.32 29.88
C TYR A 26 -18.16 -33.00 30.81
N SER A 27 -17.29 -32.21 31.45
CA SER A 27 -16.31 -32.68 32.44
C SER A 27 -17.01 -32.89 33.77
N ASN A 28 -17.11 -34.15 34.24
CA ASN A 28 -17.76 -34.47 35.51
C ASN A 28 -16.95 -33.99 36.73
N ASP A 29 -15.62 -34.00 36.65
CA ASP A 29 -14.74 -33.55 37.75
C ASP A 29 -14.58 -32.02 37.78
N GLU A 30 -14.65 -31.44 38.99
CA GLU A 30 -14.46 -30.00 39.24
C GLU A 30 -13.04 -29.53 38.92
N ASP A 31 -12.04 -30.34 39.24
CA ASP A 31 -10.63 -30.01 39.02
C ASP A 31 -10.31 -29.90 37.52
N ASP A 32 -10.84 -30.81 36.70
CA ASP A 32 -10.69 -30.78 35.24
C ASP A 32 -11.35 -29.55 34.62
N ARG A 33 -12.50 -29.09 35.15
CA ARG A 33 -13.15 -27.84 34.71
C ARG A 33 -12.28 -26.62 35.00
N HIS A 34 -11.67 -26.56 36.19
CA HIS A 34 -10.78 -25.46 36.57
C HIS A 34 -9.49 -25.43 35.75
N LEU A 35 -8.89 -26.60 35.48
CA LEU A 35 -7.69 -26.73 34.66
C LEU A 35 -7.95 -26.33 33.20
N LEU A 36 -9.05 -26.81 32.61
CA LEU A 36 -9.45 -26.44 31.24
C LEU A 36 -9.74 -24.95 31.13
N SER A 37 -10.47 -24.37 32.10
CA SER A 37 -10.74 -22.92 32.13
C SER A 37 -9.46 -22.08 32.20
N ARG A 38 -8.49 -22.47 33.05
CA ARG A 38 -7.16 -21.83 33.12
C ARG A 38 -6.38 -21.94 31.82
N TYR A 39 -6.41 -23.10 31.17
CA TYR A 39 -5.74 -23.29 29.89
C TYR A 39 -6.34 -22.42 28.77
N TYR A 40 -7.67 -22.42 28.63
CA TYR A 40 -8.35 -21.63 27.59
C TYR A 40 -8.22 -20.11 27.80
N SER A 41 -8.24 -19.66 29.05
CA SER A 41 -8.00 -18.25 29.39
C SER A 41 -6.57 -17.81 29.11
N ALA A 42 -5.57 -18.61 29.49
CA ALA A 42 -4.16 -18.36 29.16
C ALA A 42 -3.93 -18.32 27.63
N LEU A 43 -4.53 -19.26 26.89
CA LEU A 43 -4.48 -19.29 25.43
C LEU A 43 -5.14 -18.06 24.80
N TYR A 44 -6.25 -17.59 25.36
CA TYR A 44 -6.96 -16.40 24.87
C TYR A 44 -6.13 -15.14 25.07
N ILE A 45 -5.51 -14.97 26.25
CA ILE A 45 -4.61 -13.86 26.55
C ILE A 45 -3.44 -13.85 25.58
N HIS A 46 -2.81 -15.01 25.35
CA HIS A 46 -1.69 -15.09 24.42
C HIS A 46 -2.09 -14.74 22.97
N LYS A 47 -3.27 -15.20 22.50
CA LYS A 47 -3.81 -14.81 21.19
C LYS A 47 -4.06 -13.32 21.08
N ALA A 48 -4.62 -12.71 22.13
CA ALA A 48 -4.88 -11.28 22.18
C ALA A 48 -3.57 -10.48 22.13
N ASP A 49 -2.55 -10.88 22.88
CA ASP A 49 -1.23 -10.22 22.87
C ASP A 49 -0.58 -10.28 21.49
N VAL A 50 -0.59 -11.45 20.84
CA VAL A 50 -0.08 -11.62 19.48
C VAL A 50 -0.88 -10.76 18.48
N TYR A 51 -2.20 -10.73 18.61
CA TYR A 51 -3.05 -9.87 17.78
C TYR A 51 -2.73 -8.38 17.99
N HIS A 52 -2.51 -7.96 19.23
CA HIS A 52 -2.13 -6.59 19.56
C HIS A 52 -0.80 -6.20 18.92
N VAL A 53 0.23 -7.05 19.02
CA VAL A 53 1.54 -6.78 18.39
C VAL A 53 1.48 -6.81 16.86
N LEU A 54 0.68 -7.68 16.26
CA LEU A 54 0.61 -7.80 14.80
C LEU A 54 -0.32 -6.78 14.14
N GLU A 55 -1.43 -6.39 14.78
CA GLU A 55 -2.47 -5.58 14.13
C GLU A 55 -2.54 -4.14 14.67
N ARG A 56 -2.20 -3.92 15.94
CA ARG A 56 -2.38 -2.64 16.61
C ARG A 56 -1.03 -2.00 16.92
N GLN A 57 -0.69 -0.93 16.20
CA GLN A 57 0.60 -0.21 16.29
C GLN A 57 0.78 0.63 17.59
N GLN A 58 0.30 0.15 18.74
CA GLN A 58 0.41 0.86 20.01
C GLN A 58 1.47 0.23 20.90
N GLY A 59 2.45 1.03 21.33
CA GLY A 59 3.50 0.62 22.25
C GLY A 59 4.88 0.37 21.60
N ARG A 60 5.93 0.40 22.44
CA ARG A 60 7.33 0.32 22.00
C ARG A 60 7.69 -1.02 21.33
N ARG A 61 7.19 -2.14 21.88
CA ARG A 61 7.48 -3.49 21.35
C ARG A 61 6.96 -3.65 19.92
N THR A 62 5.73 -3.20 19.68
CA THR A 62 5.10 -3.25 18.38
C THR A 62 5.82 -2.35 17.36
N LEU A 63 6.23 -1.15 17.77
CA LEU A 63 7.04 -0.26 16.93
C LEU A 63 8.34 -0.95 16.48
N ILE A 64 9.09 -1.55 17.40
CA ILE A 64 10.35 -2.24 17.10
C ILE A 64 10.11 -3.37 16.10
N TYR A 65 9.04 -4.17 16.29
CA TYR A 65 8.70 -5.25 15.37
C TYR A 65 8.37 -4.75 13.96
N HIS A 66 7.52 -3.73 13.83
CA HIS A 66 7.20 -3.17 12.52
C HIS A 66 8.41 -2.51 11.85
N LEU A 67 9.27 -1.84 12.62
CA LEU A 67 10.51 -1.24 12.12
C LEU A 67 11.51 -2.31 11.68
N PHE A 68 11.59 -3.43 12.39
CA PHE A 68 12.38 -4.59 11.99
C PHE A 68 11.88 -5.17 10.66
N VAL A 69 10.58 -5.45 10.55
CA VAL A 69 9.96 -5.97 9.32
C VAL A 69 10.13 -4.99 8.15
N PHE A 70 10.00 -3.69 8.41
CA PHE A 70 10.25 -2.63 7.43
C PHE A 70 11.68 -2.63 6.92
N SER A 71 12.65 -2.65 7.84
CA SER A 71 14.08 -2.67 7.52
C SER A 71 14.43 -3.91 6.70
N LEU A 72 13.89 -5.07 7.07
CA LEU A 72 14.09 -6.33 6.36
C LEU A 72 13.59 -6.26 4.90
N THR A 73 12.41 -5.67 4.66
CA THR A 73 11.92 -5.45 3.29
C THR A 73 12.70 -4.40 2.51
N LEU A 74 13.16 -3.35 3.18
CA LEU A 74 13.94 -2.29 2.56
C LEU A 74 15.31 -2.83 2.09
N ILE A 75 15.95 -3.66 2.92
CA ILE A 75 17.19 -4.35 2.55
C ILE A 75 16.94 -5.25 1.33
N SER A 76 15.89 -6.08 1.34
CA SER A 76 15.52 -6.93 0.19
C SER A 76 15.32 -6.12 -1.10
N LEU A 77 14.65 -4.97 -1.03
CA LEU A 77 14.44 -4.08 -2.18
C LEU A 77 15.76 -3.50 -2.72
N VAL A 78 16.65 -3.06 -1.83
CA VAL A 78 17.97 -2.53 -2.21
C VAL A 78 18.80 -3.62 -2.89
N PHE A 79 18.87 -4.81 -2.31
CA PHE A 79 19.57 -5.96 -2.92
C PHE A 79 18.96 -6.35 -4.27
N GLY A 80 17.63 -6.33 -4.39
CA GLY A 80 16.94 -6.57 -5.65
C GLY A 80 17.30 -5.53 -6.71
N SER A 81 17.36 -4.25 -6.35
CA SER A 81 17.74 -3.16 -7.26
C SER A 81 19.20 -3.27 -7.70
N ILE A 82 20.13 -3.62 -6.81
CA ILE A 82 21.54 -3.84 -7.15
C ILE A 82 21.70 -5.06 -8.08
N SER A 83 20.87 -6.09 -7.93
CA SER A 83 20.90 -7.28 -8.80
C SER A 83 20.55 -6.99 -10.26
N THR A 84 19.90 -5.84 -10.54
CA THR A 84 19.60 -5.38 -11.92
C THR A 84 20.86 -4.91 -12.65
N ILE A 85 21.95 -4.60 -11.94
CA ILE A 85 23.22 -4.19 -12.55
C ILE A 85 23.97 -5.43 -13.04
N ASP A 86 24.25 -5.50 -14.35
CA ASP A 86 24.89 -6.66 -14.99
C ASP A 86 26.19 -7.12 -14.29
N ALA A 87 27.00 -6.17 -13.82
CA ALA A 87 28.26 -6.44 -13.13
C ALA A 87 28.10 -7.23 -11.80
N TRP A 88 26.99 -7.02 -11.08
CA TRP A 88 26.74 -7.64 -9.78
C TRP A 88 25.74 -8.79 -9.83
N ARG A 89 25.03 -8.93 -10.95
CA ARG A 89 23.96 -9.90 -11.17
C ARG A 89 24.37 -11.33 -10.84
N LEU A 90 25.45 -11.83 -11.45
CA LEU A 90 25.92 -13.22 -11.25
C LEU A 90 26.30 -13.53 -9.79
N ARG A 91 26.81 -12.55 -9.04
CA ARG A 91 27.19 -12.73 -7.63
C ARG A 91 26.00 -12.66 -6.69
N LEU A 92 25.00 -11.83 -7.01
CA LEU A 92 23.86 -11.57 -6.13
C LEU A 92 22.65 -12.48 -6.39
N ASN A 93 22.55 -13.14 -7.54
CA ASN A 93 21.40 -14.00 -7.87
C ASN A 93 21.14 -15.09 -6.82
N LYS A 94 22.18 -15.85 -6.43
CA LYS A 94 22.07 -16.92 -5.42
C LYS A 94 21.70 -16.40 -4.03
N PRO A 95 22.43 -15.45 -3.43
CA PRO A 95 22.06 -14.94 -2.10
C PRO A 95 20.70 -14.24 -2.10
N LEU A 96 20.31 -13.58 -3.20
CA LEU A 96 18.98 -12.99 -3.33
C LEU A 96 17.90 -14.07 -3.35
N TYR A 97 18.09 -15.18 -4.07
CA TYR A 97 17.14 -16.30 -4.08
C TYR A 97 16.91 -16.88 -2.68
N TYR A 98 18.00 -17.18 -1.94
CA TYR A 98 17.87 -17.70 -0.58
C TYR A 98 17.29 -16.66 0.40
N GLY A 99 17.62 -15.38 0.22
CA GLY A 99 17.02 -14.29 1.00
C GLY A 99 15.52 -14.19 0.76
N GLU A 100 15.08 -14.20 -0.49
CA GLU A 100 13.67 -14.19 -0.89
C GLU A 100 12.91 -15.42 -0.38
N LEU A 101 13.54 -16.60 -0.39
CA LEU A 101 13.00 -17.82 0.20
C LEU A 101 12.80 -17.67 1.72
N GLY A 102 13.82 -17.19 2.44
CA GLY A 102 13.74 -16.95 3.89
C GLY A 102 12.66 -15.93 4.25
N LEU A 103 12.54 -14.86 3.46
CA LEU A 103 11.48 -13.86 3.61
C LEU A 103 10.09 -14.44 3.34
N CYS A 104 9.95 -15.25 2.29
CA CYS A 104 8.70 -15.94 1.99
C CYS A 104 8.25 -16.81 3.16
N ILE A 105 9.15 -17.61 3.73
CA ILE A 105 8.85 -18.46 4.90
C ILE A 105 8.45 -17.60 6.10
N PHE A 106 9.23 -16.57 6.41
CA PHE A 106 8.97 -15.64 7.51
C PHE A 106 7.59 -14.97 7.37
N PHE A 107 7.25 -14.45 6.18
CA PHE A 107 5.95 -13.80 5.96
C PHE A 107 4.79 -14.78 5.88
N THR A 108 5.01 -15.99 5.39
CA THR A 108 4.00 -17.07 5.47
C THR A 108 3.66 -17.34 6.93
N TYR A 109 4.69 -17.49 7.78
CA TYR A 109 4.50 -17.73 9.20
C TYR A 109 3.79 -16.56 9.89
N GLU A 110 4.20 -15.32 9.61
CA GLU A 110 3.55 -14.12 10.11
C GLU A 110 2.06 -14.06 9.71
N PHE A 111 1.74 -14.38 8.46
CA PHE A 111 0.37 -14.42 7.94
C PHE A 111 -0.49 -15.49 8.63
N LEU A 112 0.07 -16.68 8.86
CA LEU A 112 -0.62 -17.76 9.60
C LEU A 112 -0.87 -17.36 11.06
N LEU A 113 0.11 -16.76 11.73
CA LEU A 113 -0.05 -16.24 13.09
C LEU A 113 -1.12 -15.15 13.16
N ARG A 114 -1.23 -14.29 12.13
CA ARG A 114 -2.28 -13.26 12.03
C ARG A 114 -3.67 -13.89 11.92
N ILE A 115 -3.87 -14.87 11.06
CA ILE A 115 -5.15 -15.58 10.94
C ILE A 115 -5.51 -16.32 12.22
N TRP A 116 -4.53 -16.95 12.88
CA TRP A 116 -4.74 -17.66 14.13
C TRP A 116 -5.12 -16.74 15.29
N SER A 117 -4.39 -15.62 15.44
CA SER A 117 -4.62 -14.62 16.50
C SER A 117 -5.93 -13.85 16.31
N ALA A 118 -6.38 -13.61 15.07
CA ALA A 118 -7.67 -12.97 14.77
C ALA A 118 -8.87 -13.71 15.41
N GLY A 119 -8.73 -14.99 15.75
CA GLY A 119 -9.73 -15.76 16.49
C GLY A 119 -10.01 -15.28 17.92
N CYS A 120 -9.23 -14.32 18.46
CA CYS A 120 -9.51 -13.68 19.75
C CYS A 120 -10.73 -12.74 19.69
N LEU A 121 -11.04 -12.20 18.51
CA LEU A 121 -12.19 -11.31 18.32
C LEU A 121 -13.47 -12.14 18.17
N ALA A 122 -14.51 -11.77 18.92
CA ALA A 122 -15.81 -12.43 18.86
C ALA A 122 -16.38 -12.48 17.43
N LYS A 123 -16.13 -11.43 16.63
CA LYS A 123 -16.53 -11.31 15.22
C LYS A 123 -15.89 -12.35 14.29
N TYR A 124 -14.66 -12.78 14.58
CA TYR A 124 -13.86 -13.64 13.69
C TYR A 124 -13.59 -15.03 14.28
N ARG A 125 -14.37 -15.44 15.28
CA ARG A 125 -14.16 -16.72 15.99
C ARG A 125 -14.48 -17.95 15.13
N THR A 126 -15.50 -17.85 14.27
CA THR A 126 -15.95 -18.95 13.40
C THR A 126 -15.11 -19.04 12.12
N TRP A 127 -15.13 -20.18 11.43
CA TRP A 127 -14.43 -20.34 10.15
C TRP A 127 -14.89 -19.33 9.09
N VAL A 128 -16.20 -19.05 9.04
CA VAL A 128 -16.77 -18.00 8.18
C VAL A 128 -16.28 -16.61 8.59
N GLY A 129 -16.18 -16.35 9.91
CA GLY A 129 -15.57 -15.14 10.44
C GLY A 129 -14.13 -14.95 9.97
N ARG A 130 -13.31 -16.01 9.99
CA ARG A 130 -11.92 -15.96 9.50
C ARG A 130 -11.83 -15.68 8.00
N LEU A 131 -12.74 -16.24 7.19
CA LEU A 131 -12.84 -15.92 5.75
C LEU A 131 -13.19 -14.44 5.52
N MET A 132 -14.11 -13.87 6.31
CA MET A 132 -14.42 -12.43 6.27
C MET A 132 -13.25 -11.55 6.74
N PHE A 133 -12.35 -12.07 7.57
CA PHE A 133 -11.14 -11.35 7.96
C PHE A 133 -10.17 -11.26 6.78
N ILE A 134 -9.98 -12.37 6.05
CA ILE A 134 -9.08 -12.45 4.89
C ILE A 134 -9.45 -11.47 3.77
N THR A 135 -10.74 -11.18 3.58
CA THR A 135 -11.22 -10.26 2.53
C THR A 135 -10.99 -8.77 2.86
N ARG A 136 -10.43 -8.43 4.02
CA ARG A 136 -10.07 -7.04 4.35
C ARG A 136 -8.93 -6.56 3.46
N SER A 137 -9.04 -5.34 2.93
CA SER A 137 -8.11 -4.80 1.91
C SER A 137 -6.62 -4.91 2.24
N VAL A 138 -6.25 -4.75 3.52
CA VAL A 138 -4.84 -4.86 3.98
C VAL A 138 -4.33 -6.30 3.88
N ILE A 139 -5.18 -7.28 4.21
CA ILE A 139 -4.82 -8.70 4.18
C ILE A 139 -4.80 -9.22 2.75
N VAL A 140 -5.63 -8.65 1.87
CA VAL A 140 -5.55 -8.89 0.42
C VAL A 140 -4.19 -8.44 -0.13
N LEU A 141 -3.64 -7.30 0.32
CA LEU A 141 -2.29 -6.88 -0.05
C LEU A 141 -1.23 -7.87 0.46
N ASP A 142 -1.36 -8.36 1.68
CA ASP A 142 -0.45 -9.40 2.21
C ASP A 142 -0.50 -10.68 1.36
N ILE A 143 -1.70 -11.15 0.99
CA ILE A 143 -1.88 -12.31 0.11
C ILE A 143 -1.25 -12.06 -1.25
N LEU A 144 -1.47 -10.89 -1.84
CA LEU A 144 -0.88 -10.52 -3.13
C LEU A 144 0.65 -10.54 -3.06
N THR A 145 1.24 -10.02 -1.98
CA THR A 145 2.70 -10.07 -1.79
C THR A 145 3.20 -11.49 -1.60
N LEU A 146 2.49 -12.32 -0.83
CA LEU A 146 2.81 -13.73 -0.60
C LEU A 146 2.75 -14.54 -1.90
N LEU A 147 1.74 -14.28 -2.73
CA LEU A 147 1.60 -14.88 -4.06
C LEU A 147 2.77 -14.47 -4.97
N GLY A 148 3.18 -13.20 -4.92
CA GLY A 148 4.37 -12.71 -5.65
C GLY A 148 5.66 -13.42 -5.23
N PHE A 149 5.85 -13.66 -3.93
CA PHE A 149 6.96 -14.49 -3.43
C PHE A 149 6.89 -15.92 -3.94
N ALA A 150 5.71 -16.56 -3.81
CA ALA A 150 5.52 -17.94 -4.23
C ALA A 150 5.78 -18.13 -5.74
N LEU A 151 5.31 -17.19 -6.58
CA LEU A 151 5.57 -17.21 -8.02
C LEU A 151 7.05 -17.01 -8.35
N SER A 152 7.71 -16.08 -7.66
CA SER A 152 9.14 -15.82 -7.84
C SER A 152 9.97 -17.06 -7.48
N ILE A 153 9.61 -17.77 -6.41
CA ILE A 153 10.31 -18.98 -6.00
C ILE A 153 10.00 -20.15 -6.95
N ALA A 154 8.73 -20.34 -7.33
CA ALA A 154 8.27 -21.47 -8.16
C ALA A 154 9.04 -21.61 -9.48
N THR A 155 9.40 -20.48 -10.07
CA THR A 155 10.13 -20.38 -11.33
C THR A 155 11.63 -20.64 -11.20
N GLY A 156 12.19 -20.53 -10.00
CA GLY A 156 13.59 -20.82 -9.69
C GLY A 156 13.82 -22.16 -8.97
N ILE A 157 12.79 -23.00 -8.80
CA ILE A 157 12.91 -24.28 -8.05
C ILE A 157 13.89 -25.25 -8.73
N THR A 158 13.90 -25.29 -10.07
CA THR A 158 14.69 -26.28 -10.82
C THR A 158 16.19 -25.97 -10.85
N THR A 159 16.55 -24.69 -10.85
CA THR A 159 17.95 -24.23 -11.00
C THR A 159 18.51 -23.59 -9.72
N GLY A 160 17.67 -23.28 -8.73
CA GLY A 160 18.09 -22.49 -7.56
C GLY A 160 18.50 -21.05 -7.89
N GLU A 161 18.18 -20.59 -9.09
CA GLU A 161 18.51 -19.26 -9.61
C GLU A 161 17.29 -18.63 -10.27
N PHE A 162 17.17 -17.31 -10.18
CA PHE A 162 16.07 -16.60 -10.83
C PHE A 162 16.31 -16.49 -12.35
N PRO A 163 15.30 -16.83 -13.18
CA PRO A 163 15.28 -16.48 -14.59
C PRO A 163 15.47 -14.98 -14.82
N GLU A 164 16.08 -14.60 -15.95
CA GLU A 164 16.40 -13.21 -16.27
C GLU A 164 15.19 -12.28 -16.25
N ILE A 165 14.07 -12.76 -16.79
CA ILE A 165 12.79 -12.05 -16.84
C ILE A 165 12.36 -11.67 -15.42
N ILE A 166 12.53 -12.58 -14.47
CA ILE A 166 12.06 -12.41 -13.10
C ILE A 166 12.95 -11.44 -12.35
N LEU A 167 14.26 -11.47 -12.56
CA LEU A 167 15.17 -10.47 -11.99
C LEU A 167 14.82 -9.04 -12.39
N ARG A 168 14.25 -8.84 -13.59
CA ARG A 168 13.80 -7.53 -14.05
C ARG A 168 12.52 -7.05 -13.34
N PHE A 169 11.59 -7.96 -13.04
CA PHE A 169 10.31 -7.63 -12.40
C PHE A 169 10.31 -7.79 -10.88
N LEU A 170 11.31 -8.47 -10.31
CA LEU A 170 11.42 -8.73 -8.88
C LEU A 170 11.43 -7.42 -8.04
N PRO A 171 12.17 -6.36 -8.42
CA PRO A 171 12.12 -5.09 -7.68
C PRO A 171 10.72 -4.45 -7.64
N LEU A 172 9.93 -4.61 -8.71
CA LEU A 172 8.54 -4.13 -8.76
C LEU A 172 7.66 -4.90 -7.78
N LEU A 173 7.80 -6.24 -7.73
CA LEU A 173 7.10 -7.07 -6.75
C LEU A 173 7.54 -6.75 -5.31
N GLN A 174 8.83 -6.43 -5.11
CA GLN A 174 9.37 -5.99 -3.83
C GLN A 174 8.80 -4.64 -3.39
N MET A 175 8.61 -3.69 -4.31
CA MET A 175 8.02 -2.39 -4.02
C MET A 175 6.59 -2.51 -3.50
N ILE A 176 5.80 -3.46 -3.99
CA ILE A 176 4.44 -3.74 -3.46
C ILE A 176 4.49 -4.11 -1.98
N ARG A 177 5.56 -4.78 -1.51
CA ARG A 177 5.75 -5.14 -0.09
C ARG A 177 5.89 -3.92 0.81
N PHE A 178 6.27 -2.76 0.29
CA PHE A 178 6.33 -1.53 1.06
C PHE A 178 4.93 -1.02 1.45
N LEU A 179 3.92 -1.27 0.59
CA LEU A 179 2.54 -0.83 0.85
C LEU A 179 1.92 -1.48 2.08
N ARG A 180 2.38 -2.68 2.46
CA ARG A 180 1.88 -3.40 3.65
C ARG A 180 2.32 -2.77 4.98
N VAL A 181 3.30 -1.85 4.95
CA VAL A 181 3.83 -1.19 6.15
C VAL A 181 2.74 -0.34 6.80
N ASP A 182 1.90 0.31 6.00
CA ASP A 182 0.72 1.04 6.47
C ASP A 182 -0.47 0.10 6.69
N ARG A 183 -0.38 -0.73 7.75
CA ARG A 183 -1.36 -1.77 8.08
C ARG A 183 -2.77 -1.25 8.37
N GLN A 184 -2.90 -0.04 8.88
CA GLN A 184 -4.21 0.51 9.23
C GLN A 184 -4.80 1.36 8.11
N LEU A 185 -4.02 1.63 7.05
CA LEU A 185 -4.34 2.59 6.00
C LEU A 185 -4.83 3.91 6.62
N THR A 186 -4.28 4.29 7.77
CA THR A 186 -4.75 5.45 8.53
C THR A 186 -4.41 6.71 7.77
N SER A 187 -3.19 6.78 7.24
CA SER A 187 -2.72 7.86 6.37
C SER A 187 -3.58 7.98 5.12
N TRP A 188 -3.89 6.86 4.46
CA TRP A 188 -4.79 6.83 3.30
C TRP A 188 -6.23 7.24 3.63
N ARG A 189 -6.75 6.84 4.80
CA ARG A 189 -8.09 7.24 5.25
C ARG A 189 -8.15 8.74 5.53
N ILE A 190 -7.12 9.31 6.16
CA ILE A 190 -7.02 10.76 6.39
C ILE A 190 -6.94 11.48 5.06
N LEU A 191 -6.02 11.08 4.16
CA LEU A 191 -5.87 11.67 2.83
C LEU A 191 -7.17 11.61 2.03
N LYS A 192 -7.84 10.45 2.02
CA LYS A 192 -9.16 10.27 1.39
C LYS A 192 -10.21 11.20 2.00
N GLY A 193 -10.22 11.35 3.33
CA GLY A 193 -11.12 12.26 4.03
C GLY A 193 -10.92 13.71 3.61
N ILE A 194 -9.66 14.14 3.49
CA ILE A 194 -9.28 15.48 3.02
C ILE A 194 -9.77 15.70 1.59
N ILE A 195 -9.46 14.76 0.68
CA ILE A 195 -9.86 14.85 -0.73
C ILE A 195 -11.38 14.92 -0.86
N ILE A 196 -12.13 14.08 -0.15
CA ILE A 196 -13.60 14.08 -0.22
C ILE A 196 -14.18 15.40 0.32
N LYS A 197 -13.65 15.90 1.44
CA LYS A 197 -14.13 17.13 2.06
C LYS A 197 -13.85 18.36 1.19
N HIS A 198 -12.65 18.44 0.59
CA HIS A 198 -12.19 19.58 -0.21
C HIS A 198 -12.22 19.32 -1.72
N HIS A 199 -13.03 18.35 -2.18
CA HIS A 199 -13.02 17.93 -3.59
C HIS A 199 -13.36 19.07 -4.55
N GLN A 200 -14.22 20.02 -4.15
CA GLN A 200 -14.59 21.15 -4.99
C GLN A 200 -13.40 22.10 -5.22
N GLU A 201 -12.70 22.48 -4.15
CA GLU A 201 -11.52 23.35 -4.20
C GLU A 201 -10.37 22.69 -4.98
N LEU A 202 -10.12 21.40 -4.72
CA LEU A 202 -9.09 20.63 -5.43
C LEU A 202 -9.43 20.44 -6.92
N THR A 203 -10.70 20.16 -7.24
CA THR A 203 -11.11 19.98 -8.65
C THR A 203 -10.95 21.28 -9.43
N VAL A 204 -11.36 22.42 -8.86
CA VAL A 204 -11.23 23.72 -9.53
C VAL A 204 -9.78 24.07 -9.79
N THR A 205 -8.90 23.90 -8.80
CA THR A 205 -7.47 24.20 -8.95
C THR A 205 -6.79 23.30 -9.99
N ILE A 206 -7.09 21.99 -9.99
CA ILE A 206 -6.59 21.04 -10.99
C ILE A 206 -7.10 21.39 -12.38
N VAL A 207 -8.39 21.68 -12.54
CA VAL A 207 -8.98 22.04 -13.85
C VAL A 207 -8.35 23.31 -14.40
N ILE A 208 -8.22 24.36 -13.59
CA ILE A 208 -7.58 25.61 -14.02
C ILE A 208 -6.09 25.37 -14.36
N GLY A 209 -5.37 24.59 -13.54
CA GLY A 209 -3.99 24.20 -13.82
C GLY A 209 -3.82 23.45 -15.15
N PHE A 210 -4.73 22.51 -15.46
CA PHE A 210 -4.75 21.83 -16.75
C PHE A 210 -5.11 22.76 -17.91
N MET A 211 -6.03 23.71 -17.72
CA MET A 211 -6.33 24.72 -18.75
C MET A 211 -5.10 25.55 -19.09
N PHE A 212 -4.39 26.08 -18.08
CA PHE A 212 -3.14 26.80 -18.30
C PHE A 212 -2.09 25.94 -18.99
N LEU A 213 -1.98 24.66 -18.61
CA LEU A 213 -1.04 23.72 -19.22
C LEU A 213 -1.30 23.53 -20.72
N ILE A 214 -2.54 23.26 -21.11
CA ILE A 214 -2.91 23.01 -22.51
C ILE A 214 -2.78 24.31 -23.32
N THR A 215 -3.29 25.42 -22.81
CA THR A 215 -3.16 26.73 -23.47
C THR A 215 -1.69 27.14 -23.60
N GLY A 216 -0.88 26.87 -22.58
CA GLY A 216 0.57 27.06 -22.57
C GLY A 216 1.28 26.30 -23.66
N ALA A 217 1.04 24.98 -23.71
CA ALA A 217 1.59 24.12 -24.74
C ALA A 217 1.23 24.60 -26.14
N TYR A 218 -0.03 24.99 -26.34
CA TYR A 218 -0.52 25.43 -27.64
C TYR A 218 0.08 26.77 -28.08
N LEU A 219 0.17 27.74 -27.17
CA LEU A 219 0.75 29.06 -27.49
C LEU A 219 2.25 28.97 -27.77
N VAL A 220 2.99 28.16 -27.00
CA VAL A 220 4.42 27.91 -27.27
C VAL A 220 4.61 27.14 -28.57
N PHE A 221 3.75 26.16 -28.86
CA PHE A 221 3.78 25.43 -30.12
C PHE A 221 3.64 26.37 -31.32
N ILE A 222 2.64 27.26 -31.30
CA ILE A 222 2.46 28.24 -32.39
C ILE A 222 3.65 29.22 -32.47
N ALA A 223 4.15 29.70 -31.33
CA ALA A 223 5.25 30.67 -31.30
C ALA A 223 6.61 30.10 -31.75
N GLU A 224 6.79 28.79 -31.65
CA GLU A 224 8.04 28.10 -32.01
C GLU A 224 7.94 27.32 -33.32
N THR A 225 6.74 27.09 -33.84
CA THR A 225 6.55 26.47 -35.17
C THR A 225 6.86 27.52 -36.23
N PRO A 226 7.96 27.35 -37.01
CA PRO A 226 8.28 28.29 -38.07
C PRO A 226 7.24 28.20 -39.20
N ILE A 227 6.93 29.35 -39.81
CA ILE A 227 6.05 29.42 -40.99
C ILE A 227 6.75 28.77 -42.21
N ASP A 228 8.08 28.81 -42.25
CA ASP A 228 8.89 28.23 -43.32
C ASP A 228 9.40 26.81 -42.96
N PRO A 229 9.06 25.77 -43.74
CA PRO A 229 9.43 24.38 -43.47
C PRO A 229 10.94 24.08 -43.63
N ASN A 230 11.69 25.00 -44.24
CA ASN A 230 13.15 24.87 -44.43
C ASN A 230 13.96 25.35 -43.20
N LEU A 231 13.30 26.01 -42.24
CA LEU A 231 13.92 26.55 -41.03
C LEU A 231 13.71 25.62 -39.82
N ASN A 232 13.83 24.30 -40.03
CA ASN A 232 13.66 23.24 -39.03
C ASN A 232 14.74 23.28 -37.92
N THR A 233 14.69 24.35 -37.14
CA THR A 233 15.56 24.64 -35.98
C THR A 233 14.79 24.52 -34.67
N GLY A 234 13.47 24.34 -34.72
CA GLY A 234 12.59 24.27 -33.57
C GLY A 234 12.78 22.96 -32.79
N SER A 235 12.95 23.07 -31.47
CA SER A 235 12.97 21.91 -30.57
C SER A 235 11.57 21.27 -30.41
N PHE A 236 10.53 21.92 -30.93
CA PHE A 236 9.13 21.49 -30.87
C PHE A 236 8.70 20.90 -32.22
N LYS A 237 8.70 19.56 -32.35
CA LYS A 237 8.33 18.88 -33.61
C LYS A 237 6.85 18.54 -33.66
N SER A 238 6.23 18.35 -32.50
CA SER A 238 4.83 17.95 -32.36
C SER A 238 4.17 18.68 -31.19
N MET A 239 2.83 18.73 -31.20
CA MET A 239 2.07 19.22 -30.05
C MET A 239 2.40 18.43 -28.76
N ALA A 240 2.74 17.14 -28.89
CA ALA A 240 3.14 16.32 -27.75
C ALA A 240 4.44 16.83 -27.09
N ASP A 241 5.40 17.32 -27.89
CA ASP A 241 6.64 17.91 -27.38
C ASP A 241 6.38 19.21 -26.60
N SER A 242 5.44 20.03 -27.07
CA SER A 242 5.01 21.25 -26.37
C SER A 242 4.25 20.95 -25.08
N ILE A 243 3.45 19.88 -25.05
CA ILE A 243 2.78 19.39 -23.83
C ILE A 243 3.83 18.89 -22.83
N TRP A 244 4.80 18.07 -23.27
CA TRP A 244 5.91 17.62 -22.44
C TRP A 244 6.67 18.80 -21.83
N PHE A 245 7.06 19.77 -22.67
CA PHE A 245 7.71 21.01 -22.24
C PHE A 245 6.88 21.80 -21.21
N SER A 246 5.57 21.92 -21.43
CA SER A 246 4.69 22.67 -20.51
C SER A 246 4.51 21.95 -19.19
N ILE A 247 4.41 20.61 -19.18
CA ILE A 247 4.38 19.79 -17.96
C ILE A 247 5.66 20.02 -17.16
N ILE A 248 6.85 19.84 -17.74
CA ILE A 248 8.12 19.95 -17.01
C ILE A 248 8.39 21.39 -16.53
N THR A 249 7.91 22.40 -17.26
CA THR A 249 8.11 23.81 -16.92
C THR A 249 7.17 24.25 -15.81
N MET A 250 5.87 23.92 -15.89
CA MET A 250 4.88 24.30 -14.86
C MET A 250 5.02 23.51 -13.57
N THR A 251 5.52 22.28 -13.65
CA THR A 251 5.90 21.49 -12.46
C THR A 251 7.26 21.90 -11.89
N THR A 252 7.91 22.92 -12.45
CA THR A 252 9.20 23.47 -12.01
C THR A 252 10.38 22.49 -12.06
N ILE A 253 10.27 21.39 -12.82
CA ILE A 253 11.35 20.40 -13.02
C ILE A 253 12.43 20.96 -13.93
N GLY A 254 12.03 21.44 -15.12
CA GLY A 254 12.93 22.12 -16.07
C GLY A 254 14.15 21.29 -16.52
N PHE A 255 13.96 20.12 -17.13
CA PHE A 255 15.08 19.30 -17.64
C PHE A 255 15.97 20.01 -18.66
N GLY A 256 15.43 20.98 -19.40
CA GLY A 256 16.19 21.77 -20.39
C GLY A 256 16.46 21.05 -21.72
N ASP A 257 15.88 19.87 -21.92
CA ASP A 257 15.91 19.08 -23.16
C ASP A 257 15.20 19.78 -24.33
N ILE A 258 14.07 20.43 -24.05
CA ILE A 258 13.29 21.24 -24.99
C ILE A 258 13.13 22.64 -24.41
N SER A 259 13.39 23.67 -25.22
CA SER A 259 13.24 25.07 -24.79
C SER A 259 12.89 25.99 -25.95
N PRO A 260 12.11 27.06 -25.71
CA PRO A 260 11.77 28.06 -26.72
C PRO A 260 13.01 28.82 -27.16
N LYS A 261 13.22 28.90 -28.48
CA LYS A 261 14.34 29.62 -29.09
C LYS A 261 13.91 31.00 -29.54
N THR A 262 12.66 31.19 -29.95
CA THR A 262 12.15 32.47 -30.45
C THR A 262 11.93 33.45 -29.29
N PHE A 263 12.10 34.75 -29.57
CA PHE A 263 11.86 35.79 -28.57
C PHE A 263 10.40 35.79 -28.10
N ILE A 264 9.46 35.60 -29.04
CA ILE A 264 8.02 35.50 -28.75
C ILE A 264 7.74 34.27 -27.89
N GLY A 265 8.29 33.11 -28.26
CA GLY A 265 8.14 31.87 -27.49
C GLY A 265 8.64 32.03 -26.05
N LYS A 266 9.77 32.74 -25.84
CA LYS A 266 10.29 33.06 -24.50
C LYS A 266 9.36 33.95 -23.70
N ILE A 267 8.78 35.01 -24.29
CA ILE A 267 7.81 35.89 -23.61
C ILE A 267 6.55 35.12 -23.20
N VAL A 268 5.99 34.35 -24.15
CA VAL A 268 4.81 33.52 -23.95
C VAL A 268 5.06 32.52 -22.82
N THR A 269 6.17 31.78 -22.91
CA THR A 269 6.58 30.80 -21.90
C THR A 269 6.73 31.46 -20.52
N THR A 270 7.38 32.61 -20.44
CA THR A 270 7.60 33.31 -19.17
C THR A 270 6.27 33.70 -18.51
N THR A 271 5.37 34.30 -19.29
CA THR A 271 4.04 34.72 -18.81
C THR A 271 3.23 33.53 -18.30
N ILE A 272 3.21 32.46 -19.07
CA ILE A 272 2.43 31.26 -18.77
C ILE A 272 3.04 30.47 -17.62
N CYS A 273 4.37 30.49 -17.46
CA CYS A 273 5.05 29.87 -16.34
C CYS A 273 4.65 30.52 -15.01
N TYR A 274 4.69 31.86 -14.92
CA TYR A 274 4.28 32.58 -13.70
C TYR A 274 2.84 32.25 -13.28
N LEU A 275 1.91 32.21 -14.23
CA LEU A 275 0.52 31.86 -13.96
C LEU A 275 0.34 30.38 -13.63
N GLY A 276 0.93 29.50 -14.44
CA GLY A 276 0.79 28.05 -14.33
C GLY A 276 1.33 27.50 -13.01
N VAL A 277 2.53 27.93 -12.61
CA VAL A 277 3.16 27.48 -11.34
C VAL A 277 2.29 27.85 -10.14
N ALA A 278 1.70 29.05 -10.14
CA ALA A 278 0.82 29.48 -9.06
C ALA A 278 -0.36 28.51 -8.87
N PHE A 279 -1.02 28.08 -9.95
CA PHE A 279 -2.14 27.13 -9.87
C PHE A 279 -1.72 25.71 -9.53
N TRP A 280 -0.57 25.24 -10.02
CA TRP A 280 -0.04 23.91 -9.68
C TRP A 280 0.40 23.80 -8.21
N CYS A 281 0.72 24.91 -7.56
CA CYS A 281 1.05 24.96 -6.14
C CYS A 281 -0.18 24.89 -5.22
N LEU A 282 -1.36 25.31 -5.68
CA LEU A 282 -2.56 25.41 -4.83
C LEU A 282 -3.03 24.07 -4.24
N PRO A 283 -3.08 22.94 -4.99
CA PRO A 283 -3.47 21.65 -4.41
C PRO A 283 -2.60 21.24 -3.23
N VAL A 284 -1.28 21.51 -3.31
CA VAL A 284 -0.32 21.22 -2.24
C VAL A 284 -0.61 22.08 -1.01
N GLY A 285 -0.86 23.38 -1.21
CA GLY A 285 -1.21 24.31 -0.12
C GLY A 285 -2.53 23.97 0.58
N ILE A 286 -3.57 23.62 -0.20
CA ILE A 286 -4.87 23.20 0.35
C ILE A 286 -4.70 21.95 1.21
N ILE A 287 -4.04 20.91 0.69
CA ILE A 287 -3.80 19.68 1.46
C ILE A 287 -2.98 19.96 2.73
N GLY A 288 -1.92 20.78 2.62
CA GLY A 288 -1.07 21.17 3.75
C GLY A 288 -1.85 21.85 4.87
N SER A 289 -2.63 22.88 4.55
CA SER A 289 -3.44 23.62 5.54
C SER A 289 -4.45 22.75 6.28
N VAL A 290 -5.06 21.78 5.59
CA VAL A 290 -5.99 20.85 6.22
C VAL A 290 -5.26 19.89 7.15
N ILE A 291 -4.09 19.38 6.74
CA ILE A 291 -3.27 18.51 7.59
C ILE A 291 -2.85 19.26 8.86
N ASP A 292 -2.38 20.51 8.74
CA ASP A 292 -1.99 21.33 9.88
C ASP A 292 -3.15 21.55 10.86
N SER A 293 -4.35 21.84 10.33
CA SER A 293 -5.55 22.00 11.17
C SER A 293 -5.92 20.73 11.93
N LEU A 294 -5.72 19.54 11.32
CA LEU A 294 -5.98 18.24 11.95
C LEU A 294 -4.97 17.95 13.06
N PHE A 295 -3.69 18.23 12.81
CA PHE A 295 -2.65 18.07 13.84
C PHE A 295 -2.88 19.00 15.02
N PHE A 296 -3.25 20.26 14.76
CA PHE A 296 -3.56 21.22 15.82
C PHE A 296 -4.77 20.76 16.64
N SER A 297 -5.88 20.39 16.00
CA SER A 297 -7.07 19.89 16.71
C SER A 297 -6.79 18.63 17.53
N SER A 298 -5.96 17.71 17.02
CA SER A 298 -5.57 16.51 17.75
C SER A 298 -4.68 16.80 18.96
N PHE A 299 -3.86 17.86 18.92
CA PHE A 299 -2.99 18.25 20.03
C PHE A 299 -3.79 18.85 21.19
N TYR A 300 -4.78 19.72 20.89
CA TYR A 300 -5.63 20.33 21.92
C TYR A 300 -6.60 19.38 22.62
N HIS A 301 -6.89 18.20 22.04
CA HIS A 301 -7.68 17.18 22.74
C HIS A 301 -6.84 16.25 23.63
N VAL A 302 -5.51 16.37 23.57
CA VAL A 302 -4.57 15.57 24.37
C VAL A 302 -4.07 16.32 25.61
N PHE A 303 -4.23 17.65 25.65
CA PHE A 303 -3.93 18.51 26.80
C PHE A 303 -5.22 19.13 27.36
#